data_AF-A0A5B8JKN4-F1
#
_entry.id   AF-A0A5B8JKN4-F1
#
_cell.length_a   1.000
_cell.length_b   1.000
_cell.length_c   1.000
_cell.angle_alpha   90.00
_cell.angle_beta   90.00
_cell.angle_gamma   90.00
#
_symmetry.space_group_name_H-M   'P 1'
#
loop_
_entity.id
_entity.type
_entity.pdbx_description
1 polymer ?
#
loop_
_entity_poly.entity_id
_entity_poly.type
_entity_poly.pdbx_seq_one_letter_code
_entity_poly.pdbx_strand_id
1 'polypeptide(L)'
;MVEGSRRPSARDLDVLSRQLGRPVRDVVEIPARCVCGNPLVAATSPRLSNGTPFPTTFYLTHPVITSAVSRLEAAGLMNEMNDRLGADPALAAGYRAAHEAYLQSRAEIGARSGIGSVPEIDGVSAGGMPTRVKCLHVLVGHSLAAGPGVNPLGDEAIAGISQWWTRERCYCDGAWDTGGEAPSQDLSRHGPQGRPDIVGRPAPVRKARTETTAVNADADADADAGAGQ
;
A
#
# COMPACT_ATOMS: atom_id res chain seq x y z
N MET A 1 -25.14 -5.58 9.32
CA MET A 1 -23.68 -5.75 9.14
C MET A 1 -23.30 -6.99 9.93
N VAL A 2 -22.82 -8.05 9.28
CA VAL A 2 -22.41 -9.26 10.03
C VAL A 2 -21.11 -8.88 10.74
N GLU A 3 -21.22 -8.62 12.05
CA GLU A 3 -20.07 -8.54 12.96
C GLU A 3 -19.51 -9.97 13.09
N GLY A 4 -18.90 -10.46 11.99
CA GLY A 4 -18.22 -11.73 11.96
C GLY A 4 -17.00 -11.61 12.86
N SER A 5 -16.75 -12.65 13.66
CA SER A 5 -15.54 -12.74 14.47
C SER A 5 -14.32 -12.32 13.65
N ARG A 6 -13.59 -11.31 14.15
CA ARG A 6 -12.30 -10.90 13.58
C ARG A 6 -11.24 -11.99 13.74
N ARG A 7 -11.47 -13.02 14.58
CA ARG A 7 -10.54 -14.14 14.71
C ARG A 7 -10.52 -14.97 13.41
N PRO A 8 -9.33 -15.30 12.88
CA PRO A 8 -9.22 -16.15 11.70
C PRO A 8 -9.66 -17.58 12.00
N SER A 9 -10.45 -18.16 11.09
CA SER A 9 -10.70 -19.61 11.06
C SER A 9 -9.67 -20.32 10.17
N ALA A 10 -9.56 -21.65 10.27
CA ALA A 10 -8.71 -22.43 9.35
C ALA A 10 -9.08 -22.19 7.88
N ARG A 11 -10.39 -22.10 7.58
CA ARG A 11 -10.89 -21.75 6.24
C ARG A 11 -10.43 -20.36 5.79
N ASP A 12 -10.37 -19.38 6.69
CA ASP A 12 -9.86 -18.06 6.34
C ASP A 12 -8.39 -18.13 5.92
N LEU A 13 -7.57 -18.91 6.64
CA LEU A 13 -6.15 -19.08 6.32
C LEU A 13 -5.95 -19.79 4.97
N ASP A 14 -6.76 -20.80 4.66
CA ASP A 14 -6.73 -21.49 3.36
C ASP A 14 -7.10 -20.53 2.22
N VAL A 15 -8.18 -19.75 2.41
CA VAL A 15 -8.62 -18.78 1.41
C VAL A 15 -7.56 -17.69 1.21
N LEU A 16 -7.01 -17.13 2.28
CA LEU A 16 -5.91 -16.16 2.20
C LEU A 16 -4.72 -16.74 1.45
N SER A 17 -4.35 -18.00 1.73
CA SER A 17 -3.21 -18.63 1.08
C SER A 17 -3.43 -18.82 -0.42
N ARG A 18 -4.65 -19.19 -0.83
CA ARG A 18 -5.04 -19.28 -2.25
C ARG A 18 -5.07 -17.92 -2.93
N GLN A 19 -5.65 -16.91 -2.28
CA GLN A 19 -5.67 -15.53 -2.79
C GLN A 19 -4.24 -14.98 -3.00
N LEU A 20 -3.30 -15.33 -2.13
CA LEU A 20 -1.91 -14.91 -2.20
C LEU A 20 -1.02 -15.78 -3.08
N GLY A 21 -1.48 -16.97 -3.48
CA GLY A 21 -0.69 -17.98 -4.17
C GLY A 21 0.46 -18.54 -3.34
N ARG A 22 0.40 -18.44 -2.01
CA ARG A 22 1.42 -18.91 -1.05
C ARG A 22 0.81 -19.04 0.36
N PRO A 23 1.39 -19.84 1.27
CA PRO A 23 0.96 -19.88 2.66
C PRO A 23 0.89 -18.47 3.27
N VAL A 24 -0.24 -18.15 3.90
CA VAL A 24 -0.37 -16.94 4.70
C VAL A 24 0.41 -17.09 6.01
N ARG A 25 0.94 -15.99 6.54
CA ARG A 25 1.87 -16.01 7.68
C ARG A 25 1.32 -15.19 8.83
N ASP A 26 1.40 -15.75 10.04
CA ASP A 26 1.18 -15.08 11.32
C ASP A 26 -0.04 -14.13 11.34
N VAL A 27 -1.16 -14.58 10.76
CA VAL A 27 -2.42 -13.82 10.70
C VAL A 27 -3.05 -13.81 12.09
N VAL A 28 -3.29 -12.62 12.62
CA VAL A 28 -3.88 -12.41 13.95
C VAL A 28 -5.38 -12.18 13.84
N GLU A 29 -5.83 -11.50 12.78
CA GLU A 29 -7.25 -11.21 12.55
C GLU A 29 -7.60 -10.98 11.07
N ILE A 30 -8.90 -11.06 10.78
CA ILE A 30 -9.54 -10.73 9.51
C ILE A 30 -10.35 -9.44 9.72
N PRO A 31 -9.74 -8.26 9.53
CA PRO A 31 -10.40 -6.98 9.82
C PRO A 31 -11.41 -6.56 8.75
N ALA A 32 -11.37 -7.15 7.54
CA ALA A 32 -12.31 -6.87 6.47
C ALA A 32 -12.71 -8.14 5.72
N ARG A 33 -14.03 -8.29 5.50
CA ARG A 33 -14.64 -9.44 4.82
C ARG A 33 -15.53 -8.98 3.66
N CYS A 34 -15.60 -9.82 2.64
CA CYS A 34 -16.57 -9.71 1.56
C CYS A 34 -17.98 -10.02 2.10
N VAL A 35 -19.04 -9.62 1.40
CA VAL A 35 -20.43 -9.95 1.75
C VAL A 35 -20.70 -11.46 1.82
N CYS A 36 -19.89 -12.29 1.16
CA CYS A 36 -19.96 -13.76 1.26
C CYS A 36 -19.16 -14.35 2.45
N GLY A 37 -18.49 -13.51 3.25
CA GLY A 37 -17.70 -13.90 4.42
C GLY A 37 -16.21 -14.14 4.16
N ASN A 38 -15.78 -14.31 2.90
CA ASN A 38 -14.37 -14.50 2.57
C ASN A 38 -13.51 -13.28 2.96
N PRO A 39 -12.26 -13.48 3.37
CA PRO A 39 -11.37 -12.39 3.77
C PRO A 39 -11.02 -11.49 2.57
N LEU A 40 -10.99 -10.18 2.82
CA LEU A 40 -10.44 -9.17 1.91
C LEU A 40 -9.05 -8.71 2.33
N VAL A 41 -8.85 -8.63 3.65
CA VAL A 41 -7.63 -8.14 4.29
C VAL A 41 -7.27 -9.10 5.42
N ALA A 42 -5.98 -9.43 5.53
CA ALA A 42 -5.40 -10.08 6.70
C ALA A 42 -4.68 -9.03 7.55
N ALA A 43 -4.83 -9.10 8.88
CA ALA A 43 -3.96 -8.38 9.79
C ALA A 43 -2.89 -9.32 10.34
N THR A 44 -1.63 -9.02 10.03
CA THR A 44 -0.46 -9.84 10.35
C THR A 44 0.23 -9.32 11.61
N SER A 45 0.78 -10.23 12.41
CA SER A 45 1.63 -9.90 13.54
C SER A 45 2.77 -8.94 13.13
N PRO A 46 3.11 -7.93 13.95
CA PRO A 46 4.22 -7.01 13.66
C PRO A 46 5.61 -7.69 13.70
N ARG A 47 5.70 -8.91 14.24
CA ARG A 47 6.87 -9.78 14.14
C ARG A 47 6.41 -11.19 13.77
N LEU A 48 6.99 -11.74 12.71
CA LEU A 48 6.69 -13.10 12.27
C LEU A 48 7.23 -14.13 13.28
N SER A 49 6.70 -15.34 13.26
CA SER A 49 7.15 -16.45 14.12
C SER A 49 8.64 -16.80 13.95
N ASN A 50 9.23 -16.49 12.79
CA ASN A 50 10.66 -16.64 12.54
C ASN A 50 11.52 -15.47 13.09
N GLY A 51 10.91 -14.52 13.82
CA GLY A 51 11.57 -13.36 14.42
C GLY A 51 11.66 -12.12 13.52
N THR A 52 11.32 -12.23 12.23
CA THR A 52 11.46 -11.12 11.27
C THR A 52 10.45 -9.99 11.57
N PRO A 53 10.88 -8.71 11.71
CA PRO A 53 9.96 -7.58 11.78
C PRO A 53 9.11 -7.47 10.52
N PHE A 54 7.81 -7.24 10.67
CA PHE A 54 6.88 -7.16 9.55
C PHE A 54 6.09 -5.84 9.59
N PRO A 55 6.54 -4.79 8.88
CA PRO A 55 5.92 -3.47 8.94
C PRO A 55 4.52 -3.42 8.28
N THR A 56 4.14 -4.40 7.47
CA THR A 56 2.83 -4.38 6.81
C THR A 56 1.81 -5.18 7.62
N THR A 57 1.09 -4.49 8.50
CA THR A 57 0.05 -5.07 9.35
C THR A 57 -1.15 -5.47 8.51
N PHE A 58 -1.71 -4.56 7.70
CA PHE A 58 -2.89 -4.84 6.86
C PHE A 58 -2.48 -5.25 5.45
N TYR A 59 -2.71 -6.51 5.10
CA TYR A 59 -2.36 -7.08 3.81
C TYR A 59 -3.63 -7.32 2.99
N LEU A 60 -3.80 -6.55 1.90
CA LEU A 60 -4.89 -6.72 0.96
C LEU A 60 -4.66 -7.96 0.10
N THR A 61 -5.57 -8.92 0.14
CA THR A 61 -5.36 -10.24 -0.47
C THR A 61 -6.31 -10.54 -1.62
N HIS A 62 -7.51 -9.96 -1.63
CA HIS A 62 -8.54 -10.31 -2.62
C HIS A 62 -8.10 -9.99 -4.07
N PRO A 63 -7.96 -10.99 -4.97
CA PRO A 63 -7.36 -10.81 -6.30
C PRO A 63 -8.01 -9.76 -7.20
N VAL A 64 -9.35 -9.63 -7.15
CA VAL A 64 -10.07 -8.60 -7.91
C VAL A 64 -9.70 -7.20 -7.43
N ILE A 65 -9.59 -7.00 -6.11
CA ILE A 65 -9.28 -5.69 -5.53
C ILE A 65 -7.81 -5.36 -5.79
N THR A 66 -6.89 -6.31 -5.57
CA THR A 66 -5.46 -6.09 -5.82
C THR A 66 -5.18 -5.78 -7.29
N SER A 67 -5.85 -6.47 -8.23
CA SER A 67 -5.75 -6.17 -9.66
C SER A 67 -6.29 -4.77 -9.98
N ALA A 68 -7.45 -4.39 -9.44
CA ALA A 68 -8.03 -3.08 -9.67
C ALA A 68 -7.16 -1.95 -9.11
N VAL A 69 -6.60 -2.13 -7.90
CA VAL A 69 -5.66 -1.19 -7.28
C VAL A 69 -4.38 -1.07 -8.10
N SER A 70 -3.84 -2.19 -8.59
CA SER A 70 -2.67 -2.17 -9.49
C SER A 70 -2.92 -1.36 -10.76
N ARG A 71 -4.15 -1.32 -11.28
CA ARG A 71 -4.51 -0.48 -12.43
C ARG A 71 -4.43 1.01 -12.10
N LEU A 72 -4.92 1.41 -10.92
CA LEU A 72 -4.77 2.81 -10.46
C LEU A 72 -3.31 3.20 -10.25
N GLU A 73 -2.51 2.30 -9.68
CA GLU A 73 -1.06 2.51 -9.52
C GLU A 73 -0.38 2.71 -10.88
N ALA A 74 -0.69 1.85 -11.86
CA ALA A 74 -0.15 1.94 -13.22
C ALA A 74 -0.63 3.19 -13.99
N ALA A 75 -1.84 3.68 -13.68
CA ALA A 75 -2.39 4.90 -14.25
C ALA A 75 -1.75 6.18 -13.68
N GLY A 76 -0.91 6.07 -12.63
CA GLY A 76 -0.17 7.20 -12.09
C GLY A 76 -0.82 7.92 -10.90
N LEU A 77 -1.94 7.40 -10.37
CA LEU A 77 -2.69 8.04 -9.27
C LEU A 77 -1.81 8.36 -8.04
N MET A 78 -0.82 7.52 -7.75
CA MET A 78 0.11 7.77 -6.63
C MET A 78 0.91 9.06 -6.81
N ASN A 79 1.27 9.44 -8.04
CA ASN A 79 2.00 10.68 -8.28
C ASN A 79 1.10 11.89 -7.98
N GLU A 80 -0.13 11.86 -8.47
CA GLU A 80 -1.13 12.92 -8.21
C GLU A 80 -1.42 13.07 -6.70
N MET A 81 -1.57 11.96 -5.99
CA MET A 81 -1.74 11.96 -4.53
C MET A 81 -0.52 12.54 -3.80
N ASN A 82 0.69 12.23 -4.25
CA ASN A 82 1.92 12.78 -3.67
C ASN A 82 2.05 14.28 -3.90
N ASP A 83 1.71 14.77 -5.10
CA ASP A 83 1.71 16.20 -5.41
C ASP A 83 0.70 16.95 -4.51
N ARG A 84 -0.50 16.37 -4.33
CA ARG A 84 -1.52 16.90 -3.42
C ARG A 84 -1.07 16.89 -1.95
N LEU A 85 -0.39 15.84 -1.49
CA LEU A 85 0.16 15.80 -0.12
C LEU A 85 1.15 16.94 0.16
N GLY A 86 1.89 17.40 -0.86
CA GLY A 86 2.79 18.54 -0.76
C GLY A 86 2.08 19.90 -0.78
N ALA A 87 0.91 19.98 -1.41
CA ALA A 87 0.20 21.23 -1.66
C ALA A 87 -1.00 21.49 -0.72
N ASP A 88 -1.61 20.46 -0.16
CA ASP A 88 -2.82 20.54 0.68
C ASP A 88 -2.51 20.17 2.14
N PRO A 89 -2.41 21.18 3.04
CA PRO A 89 -2.15 20.95 4.46
C PRO A 89 -3.23 20.13 5.18
N ALA A 90 -4.49 20.23 4.74
CA ALA A 90 -5.61 19.51 5.37
C ALA A 90 -5.55 18.02 5.01
N LEU A 91 -5.29 17.70 3.73
CA LEU A 91 -5.04 16.33 3.30
C LEU A 91 -3.83 15.73 4.03
N ALA A 92 -2.73 16.48 4.12
CA ALA A 92 -1.53 16.04 4.83
C ALA A 92 -1.80 15.79 6.32
N ALA A 93 -2.65 16.60 6.97
CA ALA A 93 -3.07 16.38 8.35
C ALA A 93 -3.94 15.12 8.49
N GLY A 94 -4.90 14.89 7.59
CA GLY A 94 -5.71 13.67 7.58
C GLY A 94 -4.87 12.40 7.35
N TYR A 95 -3.88 12.46 6.45
CA TYR A 95 -2.99 11.34 6.19
C TYR A 95 -1.99 11.08 7.34
N ARG A 96 -1.60 12.12 8.09
CA ARG A 96 -0.90 11.95 9.39
C ARG A 96 -1.78 11.29 10.44
N ALA A 97 -3.05 11.68 10.55
CA ALA A 97 -3.98 10.99 11.47
C ALA A 97 -4.15 9.51 11.10
N ALA A 98 -4.23 9.19 9.80
CA ALA A 98 -4.26 7.81 9.31
C ALA A 98 -3.00 7.02 9.72
N HIS A 99 -1.82 7.66 9.66
CA HIS A 99 -0.57 7.07 10.12
C HIS A 99 -0.59 6.70 11.61
N GLU A 100 -1.04 7.61 12.47
CA GLU A 100 -1.15 7.34 13.91
C GLU A 100 -2.16 6.23 14.20
N ALA A 101 -3.32 6.24 13.54
CA ALA A 101 -4.32 5.18 13.66
C ALA A 101 -3.78 3.81 13.23
N TYR A 102 -2.93 3.77 12.20
CA TYR A 102 -2.25 2.55 11.77
C TYR A 102 -1.29 2.04 12.84
N LEU A 103 -0.46 2.92 13.43
CA LEU A 103 0.50 2.55 14.48
C LEU A 103 -0.22 2.01 15.72
N GLN A 104 -1.28 2.69 16.14
CA GLN A 104 -2.15 2.25 17.23
C GLN A 104 -2.73 0.86 16.95
N SER A 105 -3.30 0.65 15.77
CA SER A 105 -3.86 -0.65 15.38
C SER A 105 -2.81 -1.75 15.37
N ARG A 106 -1.59 -1.46 14.89
CA ARG A 106 -0.47 -2.41 14.93
C ARG A 106 -0.10 -2.77 16.37
N ALA A 107 -0.01 -1.80 17.27
CA ALA A 107 0.33 -2.05 18.67
C ALA A 107 -0.71 -2.97 19.34
N GLU A 108 -1.99 -2.75 19.06
CA GLU A 108 -3.07 -3.60 19.55
C GLU A 108 -3.02 -5.02 18.98
N ILE A 109 -2.72 -5.16 17.69
CA ILE A 109 -2.51 -6.47 17.04
C ILE A 109 -1.31 -7.18 17.65
N GLY A 110 -0.21 -6.45 17.89
CA GLY A 110 0.97 -6.94 18.61
C GLY A 110 0.59 -7.53 19.96
N ALA A 111 -0.09 -6.75 20.80
CA ALA A 111 -0.57 -7.18 22.11
C ALA A 111 -1.46 -8.43 22.03
N ARG A 112 -2.40 -8.50 21.07
CA ARG A 112 -3.24 -9.70 20.85
C ARG A 112 -2.44 -10.94 20.46
N SER A 113 -1.36 -10.76 19.70
CA SER A 113 -0.47 -11.83 19.26
C SER A 113 0.60 -12.22 20.29
N GLY A 114 0.61 -11.59 21.47
CA GLY A 114 1.64 -11.80 22.49
C GLY A 114 3.00 -11.20 22.11
N ILE A 115 3.04 -10.36 21.08
CA ILE A 115 4.23 -9.63 20.65
C ILE A 115 4.24 -8.26 21.32
N GLY A 116 5.34 -7.97 22.03
CA GLY A 116 5.57 -6.65 22.62
C GLY A 116 5.93 -5.58 21.58
N SER A 117 6.68 -4.57 22.01
CA SER A 117 7.22 -3.58 21.08
C SER A 117 8.15 -4.24 20.04
N VAL A 118 8.16 -3.71 18.82
CA VAL A 118 9.04 -4.13 17.72
C VAL A 118 9.86 -2.90 17.31
N PRO A 119 10.97 -2.60 18.01
CA PRO A 119 11.72 -1.36 17.83
C PRO A 119 12.19 -1.09 16.40
N GLU A 120 12.44 -2.15 15.62
CA GLU A 120 12.92 -2.08 14.24
C GLU A 120 11.92 -1.40 13.28
N ILE A 121 10.64 -1.34 13.67
CA ILE A 121 9.55 -0.74 12.87
C ILE A 121 8.76 0.30 13.66
N ASP A 122 9.29 0.77 14.78
CA ASP A 122 8.65 1.78 15.61
C ASP A 122 8.54 3.12 14.87
N GLY A 123 7.40 3.80 15.00
CA GLY A 123 7.07 4.99 14.20
C GLY A 123 6.96 4.77 12.68
N VAL A 124 7.22 3.55 12.17
CA VAL A 124 7.18 3.25 10.73
C VAL A 124 5.90 2.50 10.41
N SER A 125 4.94 3.21 9.84
CA SER A 125 3.76 2.59 9.22
C SER A 125 4.07 2.08 7.79
N ALA A 126 3.07 1.54 7.10
CA ALA A 126 3.24 1.05 5.74
C ALA A 126 2.79 2.08 4.69
N GLY A 127 2.98 1.77 3.40
CA GLY A 127 2.50 2.64 2.32
C GLY A 127 3.28 3.94 2.09
N GLY A 128 4.31 4.23 2.89
CA GLY A 128 5.06 5.49 2.79
C GLY A 128 4.43 6.64 3.60
N MET A 129 3.36 6.34 4.33
CA MET A 129 2.75 7.24 5.32
C MET A 129 3.80 7.76 6.33
N PRO A 130 3.63 9.00 6.83
CA PRO A 130 2.56 9.95 6.49
C PRO A 130 2.95 10.93 5.38
N THR A 131 4.13 10.81 4.78
CA THR A 131 4.68 11.86 3.91
C THR A 131 4.56 11.57 2.42
N ARG A 132 4.30 10.32 2.05
CA ARG A 132 4.15 9.90 0.65
C ARG A 132 3.27 8.68 0.49
N VAL A 133 2.85 8.42 -0.74
CA VAL A 133 2.20 7.19 -1.19
C VAL A 133 3.22 6.41 -2.01
N LYS A 134 3.66 5.26 -1.48
CA LYS A 134 4.55 4.30 -2.16
C LYS A 134 3.79 3.15 -2.82
N CYS A 135 2.59 2.83 -2.30
CA CYS A 135 1.77 1.71 -2.75
C CYS A 135 0.33 1.91 -2.22
N LEU A 136 -0.67 1.81 -3.09
CA LEU A 136 -2.08 1.94 -2.78
C LEU A 136 -2.65 0.67 -2.11
N HIS A 137 -2.09 -0.51 -2.38
CA HIS A 137 -2.60 -1.77 -1.84
C HIS A 137 -2.72 -1.77 -0.32
N VAL A 138 -1.72 -1.19 0.36
CA VAL A 138 -1.72 -1.10 1.82
C VAL A 138 -2.59 0.04 2.35
N LEU A 139 -2.79 1.12 1.59
CA LEU A 139 -3.73 2.16 1.97
C LEU A 139 -5.17 1.65 1.88
N VAL A 140 -5.51 0.94 0.81
CA VAL A 140 -6.80 0.25 0.64
C VAL A 140 -6.98 -0.81 1.71
N GLY A 141 -5.96 -1.63 1.99
CA GLY A 141 -6.00 -2.60 3.08
C GLY A 141 -6.27 -1.95 4.45
N HIS A 142 -5.63 -0.82 4.73
CA HIS A 142 -5.87 -0.06 5.96
C HIS A 142 -7.28 0.55 6.01
N SER A 143 -7.76 1.20 4.94
CA SER A 143 -9.11 1.75 4.86
C SER A 143 -10.21 0.70 5.04
N LEU A 144 -10.04 -0.47 4.43
CA LEU A 144 -10.98 -1.57 4.59
C LEU A 144 -11.00 -2.10 6.04
N ALA A 145 -9.85 -2.13 6.71
CA ALA A 145 -9.71 -2.62 8.07
C ALA A 145 -10.21 -1.62 9.13
N ALA A 146 -9.85 -0.35 9.00
CA ALA A 146 -10.16 0.69 9.96
C ALA A 146 -11.54 1.31 9.76
N GLY A 147 -12.06 1.26 8.53
CA GLY A 147 -13.34 1.83 8.14
C GLY A 147 -13.22 3.17 7.40
N PRO A 148 -14.32 3.61 6.75
CA PRO A 148 -14.34 4.85 5.98
C PRO A 148 -13.98 6.08 6.83
N GLY A 149 -13.26 7.02 6.24
CA GLY A 149 -12.84 8.29 6.84
C GLY A 149 -11.52 8.22 7.60
N VAL A 150 -10.98 7.03 7.87
CA VAL A 150 -9.73 6.89 8.63
C VAL A 150 -8.50 7.18 7.77
N ASN A 151 -8.50 6.73 6.51
CA ASN A 151 -7.38 6.95 5.60
C ASN A 151 -7.88 7.57 4.29
N PRO A 152 -7.78 8.91 4.14
CA PRO A 152 -8.42 9.62 3.04
C PRO A 152 -7.96 9.15 1.66
N LEU A 153 -6.67 8.83 1.51
CA LEU A 153 -6.12 8.35 0.23
C LEU A 153 -6.44 6.88 -0.04
N GLY A 154 -6.58 6.06 1.01
CA GLY A 154 -7.09 4.69 0.88
C GLY A 154 -8.56 4.67 0.47
N ASP A 155 -9.37 5.59 1.00
CA ASP A 155 -10.79 5.72 0.67
C ASP A 155 -10.99 6.24 -0.75
N GLU A 156 -10.17 7.22 -1.16
CA GLU A 156 -10.12 7.69 -2.54
C GLU A 156 -9.77 6.56 -3.52
N ALA A 157 -8.80 5.71 -3.18
CA ALA A 157 -8.44 4.55 -3.99
C ALA A 157 -9.56 3.50 -4.05
N ILE A 158 -10.31 3.29 -2.96
CA ILE A 158 -11.51 2.42 -2.97
C ILE A 158 -12.59 2.98 -3.90
N ALA A 159 -12.84 4.29 -3.86
CA ALA A 159 -13.78 4.94 -4.77
C ALA A 159 -13.32 4.81 -6.24
N GLY A 160 -12.02 4.97 -6.49
CA GLY A 160 -11.42 4.88 -7.82
C GLY A 160 -11.51 3.49 -8.46
N ILE A 161 -11.66 2.41 -7.67
CA ILE A 161 -11.83 1.05 -8.20
C ILE A 161 -13.30 0.61 -8.36
N SER A 162 -14.27 1.49 -8.11
CA SER A 162 -15.70 1.17 -8.08
C SER A 162 -16.25 0.47 -9.33
N GLN A 163 -15.66 0.74 -10.51
CA GLN A 163 -16.04 0.05 -11.75
C GLN A 163 -15.67 -1.45 -11.79
N TRP A 164 -14.70 -1.87 -10.97
CA TRP A 164 -14.24 -3.26 -10.90
C TRP A 164 -14.70 -3.97 -9.62
N TRP A 165 -14.86 -3.23 -8.53
CA TRP A 165 -15.24 -3.76 -7.23
C TRP A 165 -16.00 -2.75 -6.39
N THR A 166 -17.08 -3.20 -5.74
CA THR A 166 -17.79 -2.44 -4.70
C THR A 166 -17.96 -3.29 -3.45
N ARG A 167 -18.15 -2.64 -2.29
CA ARG A 167 -18.24 -3.33 -0.99
C ARG A 167 -19.51 -4.16 -0.87
N GLU A 168 -20.57 -3.80 -1.59
CA GLU A 168 -21.92 -4.35 -1.47
C GLU A 168 -22.11 -5.63 -2.30
N ARG A 169 -21.19 -5.94 -3.23
CA ARG A 169 -21.30 -7.08 -4.13
C ARG A 169 -20.16 -8.07 -3.92
N CYS A 170 -20.46 -9.35 -4.08
CA CYS A 170 -19.46 -10.42 -4.07
C CYS A 170 -18.74 -10.52 -5.42
N TYR A 171 -17.41 -10.63 -5.37
CA TYR A 171 -16.52 -10.85 -6.52
C TYR A 171 -15.56 -12.02 -6.29
N CYS A 172 -15.92 -12.96 -5.41
CA CYS A 172 -15.04 -14.07 -5.02
C CYS A 172 -15.09 -15.24 -5.99
N ASP A 173 -16.22 -15.43 -6.69
CA ASP A 173 -16.39 -16.55 -7.60
C ASP A 173 -15.44 -16.43 -8.80
N GLY A 174 -14.69 -17.50 -9.08
CA GLY A 174 -13.65 -17.54 -10.11
C GLY A 174 -12.43 -16.62 -9.89
N ALA A 175 -12.34 -15.88 -8.78
CA ALA A 175 -11.26 -14.92 -8.55
C ALA A 175 -9.93 -15.56 -8.11
N TRP A 176 -9.98 -16.78 -7.58
CA TRP A 176 -8.84 -17.64 -7.25
C TRP A 176 -9.27 -19.11 -7.36
N ASP A 177 -8.33 -20.04 -7.26
CA ASP A 177 -8.66 -21.45 -7.24
C ASP A 177 -9.34 -21.85 -5.91
N THR A 178 -10.67 -21.95 -5.95
CA THR A 178 -11.50 -22.39 -4.82
C THR A 178 -11.58 -23.92 -4.70
N GLY A 179 -11.17 -24.68 -5.72
CA GLY A 179 -11.28 -26.14 -5.74
C GLY A 179 -9.97 -26.87 -5.42
N GLY A 180 -8.82 -26.26 -5.70
CA GLY A 180 -7.50 -26.83 -5.46
C GLY A 180 -7.07 -26.86 -3.99
N GLU A 181 -5.97 -27.56 -3.72
CA GLU A 181 -5.32 -27.57 -2.41
C GLU A 181 -4.71 -26.19 -2.11
N ALA A 182 -4.77 -25.76 -0.84
CA ALA A 182 -4.12 -24.51 -0.46
C ALA A 182 -2.60 -24.63 -0.63
N PRO A 183 -1.91 -23.60 -1.14
CA PRO A 183 -0.46 -23.63 -1.27
C PRO A 183 0.21 -23.94 0.07
N SER A 184 1.10 -24.94 0.09
CA SER A 184 1.79 -25.39 1.31
C SER A 184 3.26 -24.94 1.41
N GLN A 185 3.86 -24.49 0.30
CA GLN A 185 5.25 -24.03 0.26
C GLN A 185 5.35 -22.50 0.28
N ASP A 186 6.06 -21.95 1.27
CA ASP A 186 6.37 -20.52 1.31
C ASP A 186 7.55 -20.19 0.38
N LEU A 187 7.23 -19.76 -0.84
CA LEU A 187 8.21 -19.26 -1.82
C LEU A 187 8.50 -17.76 -1.65
N SER A 188 8.05 -17.14 -0.55
CA SER A 188 8.35 -15.73 -0.27
C SER A 188 9.86 -15.52 -0.19
N ARG A 189 10.34 -14.45 -0.83
CA ARG A 189 11.75 -14.03 -0.79
C ARG A 189 12.25 -13.59 0.61
N HIS A 190 11.46 -13.80 1.66
CA HIS A 190 11.73 -13.39 3.05
C HIS A 190 11.94 -14.60 3.98
N GLY A 191 12.45 -15.73 3.48
CA GLY A 191 13.04 -16.77 4.33
C GLY A 191 14.22 -16.21 5.15
N PRO A 192 14.78 -16.98 6.11
CA PRO A 192 15.86 -16.53 6.99
C PRO A 192 17.15 -16.36 6.18
N GLN A 193 17.24 -15.27 5.44
CA GLN A 193 18.49 -14.81 4.87
C GLN A 193 19.15 -14.01 5.98
N GLY A 194 20.05 -14.67 6.71
CA GLY A 194 20.96 -14.05 7.66
C GLY A 194 21.89 -13.04 6.98
N ARG A 195 21.33 -11.93 6.55
CA ARG A 195 22.04 -10.74 6.10
C ARG A 195 21.33 -9.53 6.70
N PRO A 196 22.03 -8.71 7.52
CA PRO A 196 21.51 -7.40 7.87
C PRO A 196 21.38 -6.59 6.57
N ASP A 197 20.59 -5.53 6.61
CA ASP A 197 20.46 -4.51 5.55
C ASP A 197 19.24 -4.67 4.60
N ILE A 198 18.03 -4.82 5.16
CA ILE A 198 16.83 -4.32 4.47
C ILE A 198 16.69 -2.83 4.79
N VAL A 199 17.56 -2.01 4.19
CA VAL A 199 17.22 -0.62 3.89
C VAL A 199 16.77 -0.62 2.44
N GLY A 200 15.48 -0.37 2.22
CA GLY A 200 14.96 -0.25 0.85
C GLY A 200 15.81 0.73 0.05
N ARG A 201 16.16 0.37 -1.19
CA ARG A 201 16.93 1.25 -2.09
C ARG A 201 16.29 2.65 -2.07
N PRO A 202 17.06 3.73 -1.85
CA PRO A 202 16.56 5.08 -1.97
C PRO A 202 15.87 5.28 -3.32
N ALA A 203 14.77 6.04 -3.31
CA ALA A 203 14.11 6.43 -4.55
C ALA A 203 15.10 7.14 -5.46
N PRO A 204 15.12 6.87 -6.78
CA PRO A 204 15.97 7.61 -7.69
C PRO A 204 15.61 9.10 -7.63
N VAL A 205 16.59 9.93 -7.27
CA VAL A 205 16.44 11.39 -7.27
C VAL A 205 16.34 11.83 -8.73
N ARG A 206 15.19 12.38 -9.14
CA ARG A 206 15.07 13.04 -10.44
C ARG A 206 15.95 14.29 -10.41
N LYS A 207 16.97 14.35 -11.27
CA LYS A 207 17.75 15.58 -11.45
C LYS A 207 16.83 16.65 -12.01
N ALA A 208 16.79 17.81 -11.35
CA ALA A 208 16.13 18.99 -11.89
C ALA A 208 16.76 19.32 -13.25
N ARG A 209 15.91 19.54 -14.25
CA ARG A 209 16.31 19.96 -15.58
C ARG A 209 16.84 21.40 -15.45
N THR A 210 18.14 21.58 -15.61
CA THR A 210 18.77 22.91 -15.58
C THR A 210 18.17 23.75 -16.69
N GLU A 211 17.42 24.80 -16.32
CA GLU A 211 17.06 25.87 -17.23
C GLU A 211 18.33 26.68 -17.53
N THR A 212 18.84 26.56 -18.75
CA THR A 212 19.85 27.50 -19.26
C THR A 212 19.14 28.77 -19.69
N THR A 213 19.02 29.72 -18.77
CA THR A 213 18.75 31.13 -19.11
C THR A 213 20.02 31.72 -19.72
N ALA A 214 20.03 31.93 -21.03
CA ALA A 214 20.96 32.84 -21.68
C ALA A 214 20.20 34.13 -21.99
N VAL A 215 20.60 35.23 -21.34
CA VAL A 215 20.19 36.59 -21.70
C VAL A 215 21.45 37.41 -22.01
N ASN A 216 21.56 37.71 -23.31
CA ASN A 216 22.05 38.89 -24.04
C ASN A 216 23.38 39.58 -23.69
N ALA A 217 24.12 39.88 -24.77
CA ALA A 217 24.68 41.22 -24.99
C ALA A 217 24.62 41.56 -26.48
N ASP A 218 23.96 42.68 -26.79
CA ASP A 218 23.93 43.36 -28.08
C ASP A 218 25.34 43.82 -28.50
N ALA A 219 25.61 43.76 -29.80
CA ALA A 219 26.57 44.61 -30.46
C ALA A 219 26.00 45.02 -31.83
N ASP A 220 25.39 46.19 -31.84
CA ASP A 220 25.18 47.03 -33.02
C ASP A 220 26.55 47.33 -33.65
N ALA A 221 26.70 47.05 -34.95
CA ALA A 221 27.73 47.65 -35.80
C ALA A 221 27.32 47.53 -37.27
N ASP A 222 26.68 48.60 -37.73
CA ASP A 222 26.87 49.32 -38.99
C ASP A 222 26.74 48.62 -40.36
N ALA A 223 25.97 49.32 -41.19
CA ALA A 223 25.82 49.14 -42.61
C ALA A 223 27.13 49.42 -43.38
N ASP A 224 27.34 48.72 -44.50
CA ASP A 224 27.56 49.29 -45.85
C ASP A 224 28.18 48.23 -46.79
N ALA A 225 27.90 48.41 -48.09
CA ALA A 225 28.53 47.84 -49.27
C ALA A 225 28.14 46.42 -49.72
N GLY A 226 27.45 46.38 -50.87
CA GLY A 226 27.27 45.14 -51.65
C GLY A 226 26.43 45.30 -52.91
N ALA A 227 26.85 46.16 -53.85
CA ALA A 227 26.34 46.18 -55.22
C ALA A 227 26.74 44.89 -55.95
N GLY A 228 25.88 44.38 -56.85
CA GLY A 228 26.32 43.40 -57.85
C GLY A 228 25.25 42.54 -58.50
N GLN A 229 24.59 43.11 -59.53
CA GLN A 229 24.07 42.48 -60.77
C GLN A 229 23.23 41.20 -60.67
#